data_AF-A0A2T3MW60-F1
#
_entry.id   AF-A0A2T3MW60-F1
#
_cell.length_a   1.000
_cell.length_b   1.000
_cell.length_c   1.000
_cell.angle_alpha   90.00
_cell.angle_beta   90.00
_cell.angle_gamma   90.00
#
_symmetry.space_group_name_H-M   'P 1'
#
loop_
_entity.id
_entity.type
_entity.pdbx_description
1 polymer ?
#
loop_
_entity_poly.entity_id
_entity_poly.type
_entity_poly.pdbx_seq_one_letter_code
_entity_poly.pdbx_strand_id
1 'polypeptide(L)'
;MRTTFDRIRHAIGFELIALMLIMLGFSLLMDFEVHKIGLLGLAFSVFTTGWNFIYNILFDKAMMKYAGQTGKAFKHRIIHALVFEATLLWLTLPVMAWFLEISLLEAFIMDLGLVVFYLFYTYGYNWAYDQLFPTQQPLPLS
;
A
#
# COMPACT_ATOMS: atom_id res chain seq x y z
N MET A 1 -5.87 26.34 2.65
CA MET A 1 -5.99 24.93 3.08
C MET A 1 -6.82 24.18 2.04
N ARG A 2 -6.42 22.96 1.63
CA ARG A 2 -7.22 22.13 0.69
C ARG A 2 -8.59 21.82 1.29
N THR A 3 -9.65 22.03 0.52
CA THR A 3 -11.03 21.74 0.94
C THR A 3 -11.25 20.23 1.09
N THR A 4 -12.24 19.80 1.89
CA THR A 4 -12.59 18.37 2.02
C THR A 4 -12.96 17.75 0.67
N PHE A 5 -13.60 18.53 -0.21
CA PHE A 5 -13.97 18.10 -1.55
C PHE A 5 -12.72 17.84 -2.44
N ASP A 6 -11.70 18.70 -2.38
CA ASP A 6 -10.45 18.49 -3.12
C ASP A 6 -9.72 17.21 -2.68
N ARG A 7 -9.80 16.86 -1.39
CA ARG A 7 -9.19 15.63 -0.86
C ARG A 7 -9.92 14.39 -1.36
N ILE A 8 -11.25 14.43 -1.40
CA ILE A 8 -12.07 13.32 -1.91
C ILE A 8 -11.82 13.11 -3.40
N ARG A 9 -11.83 14.18 -4.21
CA ARG A 9 -11.52 14.10 -5.64
C ARG A 9 -10.12 13.54 -5.88
N HIS A 10 -9.13 14.01 -5.11
CA HIS A 10 -7.76 13.50 -5.20
C HIS A 10 -7.69 12.00 -4.92
N ALA A 11 -8.27 11.55 -3.80
CA ALA A 11 -8.24 10.15 -3.39
C ALA A 11 -8.96 9.24 -4.39
N ILE A 12 -10.15 9.63 -4.85
CA ILE A 12 -10.90 8.84 -5.83
C ILE A 12 -10.16 8.77 -7.17
N GLY A 13 -9.65 9.90 -7.67
CA GLY A 13 -8.89 9.92 -8.92
C GLY A 13 -7.60 9.09 -8.85
N PHE A 14 -6.91 9.16 -7.71
CA PHE A 14 -5.71 8.37 -7.44
C PHE A 14 -6.01 6.88 -7.53
N GLU A 15 -7.07 6.43 -6.84
CA GLU A 15 -7.41 5.02 -6.78
C GLU A 15 -7.90 4.49 -8.14
N LEU A 16 -8.78 5.23 -8.82
CA LEU A 16 -9.36 4.77 -10.09
C LEU A 16 -8.32 4.65 -11.21
N ILE A 17 -7.41 5.63 -11.31
CA ILE A 17 -6.35 5.60 -12.33
C ILE A 17 -5.33 4.49 -12.00
N ALA A 18 -4.96 4.33 -10.73
CA ALA A 18 -4.08 3.24 -10.30
C ALA A 18 -4.66 1.88 -10.66
N LEU A 19 -5.92 1.63 -10.28
CA LEU A 19 -6.61 0.37 -10.57
C LEU A 19 -6.70 0.12 -12.08
N MET A 20 -7.03 1.13 -12.88
CA MET A 20 -7.10 0.99 -14.34
C MET A 20 -5.74 0.59 -14.95
N LEU A 21 -4.65 1.24 -14.52
CA LEU A 21 -3.30 0.94 -14.98
C LEU A 21 -2.84 -0.45 -14.54
N ILE A 22 -3.14 -0.85 -13.30
CA ILE A 22 -2.79 -2.16 -12.76
C ILE A 22 -3.55 -3.26 -13.51
N MET A 23 -4.86 -3.09 -13.71
CA MET A 23 -5.67 -4.04 -14.48
C MET A 23 -5.16 -4.18 -15.93
N LEU A 24 -4.83 -3.06 -16.58
CA LEU A 24 -4.26 -3.07 -17.93
C LEU A 24 -2.89 -3.75 -17.96
N GLY A 25 -2.01 -3.42 -17.02
CA GLY A 25 -0.68 -4.02 -16.90
C GLY A 25 -0.75 -5.53 -16.73
N PHE A 26 -1.61 -6.00 -15.82
CA PHE A 26 -1.78 -7.44 -15.61
C PHE A 26 -2.44 -8.15 -16.79
N SER A 27 -3.46 -7.56 -17.40
CA SER A 27 -4.11 -8.13 -18.58
C SER A 27 -3.15 -8.27 -19.76
N LEU A 28 -2.26 -7.28 -19.98
CA LEU A 28 -1.31 -7.32 -21.10
C LEU A 28 -0.11 -8.23 -20.86
N LEU A 29 0.36 -8.32 -19.61
CA LEU A 29 1.61 -9.03 -19.27
C LEU A 29 1.40 -10.47 -18.85
N MET A 30 0.25 -10.81 -18.25
CA MET A 30 0.07 -12.07 -17.52
C MET A 30 -1.17 -12.87 -17.95
N ASP A 31 -1.97 -12.37 -18.90
CA ASP A 31 -3.22 -13.00 -19.40
C ASP A 31 -4.20 -13.46 -18.30
N PHE A 32 -4.09 -12.86 -17.11
CA PHE A 32 -4.94 -13.19 -15.98
C PHE A 32 -6.33 -12.60 -16.15
N GLU A 33 -7.35 -13.38 -15.78
CA GLU A 33 -8.72 -12.88 -15.70
C GLU A 33 -8.81 -11.71 -14.70
N VAL A 34 -9.22 -10.54 -15.19
CA VAL A 34 -9.36 -9.29 -14.42
C VAL A 34 -10.18 -9.49 -13.14
N HIS A 35 -11.19 -10.37 -13.19
CA HIS A 35 -12.03 -10.72 -12.04
C HIS A 35 -11.24 -11.41 -10.91
N LYS A 36 -10.30 -12.30 -11.23
CA LYS A 36 -9.50 -13.02 -10.24
C LYS A 36 -8.56 -12.06 -9.49
N ILE A 37 -7.91 -11.15 -10.21
CA ILE A 37 -7.02 -10.15 -9.61
C ILE A 37 -7.80 -9.19 -8.71
N GLY A 38 -8.96 -8.70 -9.17
CA GLY A 38 -9.80 -7.81 -8.38
C GLY A 38 -10.27 -8.45 -7.07
N LEU A 39 -10.70 -9.72 -7.12
CA LEU A 39 -11.12 -10.47 -5.94
C LEU A 39 -9.96 -10.70 -4.96
N LEU A 40 -8.80 -11.09 -5.48
CA LEU A 40 -7.59 -11.31 -4.69
C LEU A 40 -7.13 -10.01 -3.99
N GLY A 41 -7.11 -8.89 -4.72
CA GLY A 41 -6.77 -7.59 -4.18
C GLY A 41 -7.73 -7.13 -3.07
N LEU A 42 -9.03 -7.35 -3.25
CA LEU A 42 -10.03 -7.05 -2.22
C LEU A 42 -9.83 -7.92 -0.97
N ALA A 43 -9.64 -9.23 -1.15
CA ALA A 43 -9.39 -10.16 -0.05
C ALA A 43 -8.12 -9.80 0.72
N PHE A 44 -7.04 -9.44 0.01
CA PHE A 44 -5.78 -8.99 0.63
C PHE A 44 -5.92 -7.65 1.32
N SER A 45 -6.71 -6.71 0.81
CA SER A 45 -6.95 -5.43 1.50
C SER A 45 -7.61 -5.65 2.88
N VAL A 46 -8.64 -6.49 2.92
CA VAL A 46 -9.33 -6.84 4.17
C VAL A 46 -8.39 -7.60 5.11
N PHE A 47 -7.65 -8.60 4.59
CA PHE A 47 -6.70 -9.38 5.35
C PHE A 47 -5.58 -8.53 5.94
N THR A 48 -4.93 -7.69 5.12
CA THR A 48 -3.86 -6.77 5.53
C THR A 48 -4.33 -5.80 6.59
N THR A 49 -5.55 -5.26 6.46
CA THR A 49 -6.13 -4.37 7.46
C THR A 49 -6.33 -5.09 8.79
N GLY A 50 -6.88 -6.31 8.75
CA GLY A 50 -7.04 -7.15 9.95
C GLY A 50 -5.70 -7.53 10.59
N TRP A 51 -4.74 -7.96 9.77
CA TRP A 51 -3.40 -8.33 10.23
C TRP A 51 -2.66 -7.15 10.83
N ASN A 52 -2.75 -5.95 10.24
CA ASN A 52 -2.19 -4.73 10.80
C ASN A 52 -2.69 -4.46 12.23
N PHE A 53 -4.00 -4.59 12.46
CA PHE A 53 -4.57 -4.44 13.80
C PHE A 53 -4.01 -5.47 14.80
N ILE A 54 -3.99 -6.76 14.42
CA ILE A 54 -3.48 -7.84 15.26
C ILE A 54 -1.99 -7.64 15.56
N TYR A 55 -1.20 -7.33 14.53
CA TYR A 55 0.24 -7.12 14.63
C TYR A 55 0.58 -5.96 15.55
N ASN A 56 -0.12 -4.82 15.43
CA ASN A 56 0.08 -3.67 16.31
C ASN A 56 -0.13 -4.05 17.79
N ILE A 57 -1.18 -4.82 18.10
CA ILE A 57 -1.43 -5.30 19.47
C ILE A 57 -0.31 -6.24 19.95
N LEU A 58 0.11 -7.19 19.12
CA LEU A 58 1.17 -8.14 19.47
C LEU A 58 2.49 -7.42 19.72
N PHE A 59 2.82 -6.45 18.88
CA PHE A 59 4.04 -5.66 19.02
C PHE A 59 4.01 -4.76 20.24
N ASP A 60 2.90 -4.08 20.53
CA ASP A 60 2.77 -3.26 21.71
C ASP A 60 2.91 -4.09 22.99
N LYS A 61 2.31 -5.29 23.03
CA LYS A 61 2.50 -6.24 24.14
C LYS A 61 3.95 -6.70 24.27
N ALA A 62 4.62 -6.99 23.15
CA ALA A 62 6.04 -7.37 23.15
C ALA A 62 6.92 -6.21 23.65
N MET A 63 6.70 -4.99 23.19
CA MET A 63 7.42 -3.80 23.64
C MET A 63 7.24 -3.56 25.14
N MET A 64 6.02 -3.68 25.66
CA MET A 64 5.77 -3.57 27.10
C MET A 64 6.49 -4.65 27.90
N LYS A 65 6.55 -5.88 27.39
CA LYS A 65 7.21 -7.02 28.06
C LYS A 65 8.75 -6.93 28.02
N TYR A 66 9.33 -6.49 26.91
CA TYR A 66 10.78 -6.56 26.68
C TYR A 66 11.51 -5.23 26.91
N ALA A 67 10.87 -4.09 26.65
CA ALA A 67 11.50 -2.78 26.77
C ALA A 67 11.04 -1.98 27.99
N GLY A 68 9.91 -2.33 28.62
CA GLY A 68 9.37 -1.64 29.81
C GLY A 68 8.94 -0.18 29.59
N GLN A 69 8.96 0.29 28.34
CA GLN A 69 8.63 1.65 27.93
C GLN A 69 8.05 1.64 26.52
N THR A 70 7.05 2.50 26.28
CA THR A 70 6.40 2.69 24.97
C THR A 70 7.11 3.74 24.11
N GLY A 71 8.21 4.32 24.61
CA GLY A 71 9.02 5.32 23.92
C GLY A 71 9.71 4.74 22.68
N LYS A 72 9.07 4.94 21.51
CA LYS A 72 9.55 4.44 20.22
C LYS A 72 10.82 5.16 19.77
N ALA A 73 11.99 4.75 20.28
CA ALA A 73 13.27 5.08 19.65
C ALA A 73 13.22 4.72 18.16
N PHE A 74 13.79 5.54 17.29
CA PHE A 74 13.73 5.39 15.83
C PHE A 74 14.03 3.95 15.36
N LYS A 75 14.98 3.27 16.02
CA LYS A 75 15.34 1.87 15.79
C LYS A 75 14.16 0.90 15.95
N HIS A 76 13.30 1.08 16.97
CA HIS A 76 12.13 0.22 17.18
C HIS A 76 11.10 0.37 16.07
N ARG A 77 10.98 1.56 15.45
CA ARG A 77 10.06 1.79 14.32
C ARG A 77 10.53 1.08 13.05
N ILE A 78 11.83 1.08 12.79
CA ILE A 78 12.40 0.35 11.65
C ILE A 78 12.19 -1.16 11.83
N ILE A 79 12.54 -1.69 13.02
CA ILE A 79 12.36 -3.12 13.31
C ILE A 79 10.89 -3.51 13.18
N HIS A 80 9.97 -2.70 13.72
CA HIS A 80 8.52 -2.89 13.56
C HIS A 80 8.11 -2.98 12.10
N ALA A 81 8.50 -1.99 11.28
CA ALA A 81 8.12 -1.96 9.87
C ALA A 81 8.68 -3.16 9.10
N LEU A 82 9.95 -3.51 9.32
CA LEU A 82 10.59 -4.64 8.65
C LEU A 82 9.95 -5.98 9.03
N VAL A 83 9.66 -6.19 10.32
CA VAL A 83 9.02 -7.42 10.78
C VAL A 83 7.57 -7.49 10.29
N PHE A 84 6.84 -6.38 10.32
CA PHE A 84 5.48 -6.31 9.76
C PHE A 84 5.48 -6.74 8.30
N GLU A 85 6.30 -6.09 7.48
CA GLU A 85 6.40 -6.36 6.04
C GLU A 85 6.80 -7.82 5.79
N ALA A 86 7.81 -8.32 6.49
CA ALA A 86 8.27 -9.70 6.34
C ALA A 86 7.18 -10.72 6.70
N THR A 87 6.43 -10.49 7.79
CA THR A 87 5.30 -11.37 8.14
C THR A 87 4.18 -11.28 7.13
N LEU A 88 3.92 -10.09 6.58
CA LEU A 88 2.87 -9.89 5.59
C LEU A 88 3.22 -10.65 4.31
N LEU A 89 4.43 -10.46 3.77
CA LEU A 89 4.94 -11.19 2.60
C LEU A 89 4.89 -12.71 2.80
N TRP A 90 5.27 -13.19 3.99
CA TRP A 90 5.23 -14.62 4.28
C TRP A 90 3.80 -15.20 4.29
N LEU A 91 2.79 -14.38 4.59
CA LEU A 91 1.38 -14.78 4.57
C LEU A 91 0.72 -14.58 3.20
N THR A 92 1.03 -13.47 2.50
CA THR A 92 0.37 -13.11 1.25
C THR A 92 0.94 -13.85 0.05
N LEU A 93 2.27 -14.03 -0.04
CA LEU A 93 2.90 -14.65 -1.20
C LEU A 93 2.45 -16.10 -1.45
N PRO A 94 2.35 -16.99 -0.43
CA PRO A 94 1.86 -18.34 -0.66
C PRO A 94 0.41 -18.38 -1.13
N VAL A 95 -0.44 -17.50 -0.59
CA VAL A 95 -1.85 -17.40 -0.99
C VAL A 95 -1.96 -16.89 -2.43
N MET A 96 -1.16 -15.88 -2.79
CA MET A 96 -1.11 -15.33 -4.14
C MET A 96 -0.63 -16.36 -5.16
N ALA A 97 0.47 -17.06 -4.84
CA ALA A 97 1.02 -18.14 -5.65
C ALA A 97 0.01 -19.27 -5.87
N TRP A 98 -0.66 -19.70 -4.80
CA TRP A 98 -1.69 -20.74 -4.88
C TRP A 98 -2.92 -20.29 -5.68
N PHE A 99 -3.40 -19.06 -5.48
CA PHE A 99 -4.63 -18.57 -6.10
C PHE A 99 -4.48 -18.23 -7.59
N LEU A 100 -3.30 -17.73 -7.98
CA LEU A 100 -2.97 -17.42 -9.38
C LEU A 100 -2.26 -18.56 -10.10
N GLU A 101 -2.03 -19.69 -9.43
CA GLU A 101 -1.32 -20.86 -9.97
C GLU A 101 0.08 -20.53 -10.51
N ILE A 102 0.77 -19.61 -9.84
CA ILE A 102 2.14 -19.18 -10.17
C ILE A 102 3.14 -19.64 -9.12
N SER A 103 4.43 -19.60 -9.46
CA SER A 103 5.51 -19.87 -8.51
C SER A 103 5.61 -18.76 -7.46
N LEU A 104 6.18 -19.10 -6.29
CA LEU A 104 6.46 -18.10 -5.23
C LEU A 104 7.37 -16.97 -5.71
N LEU A 105 8.29 -17.26 -6.64
CA LEU A 105 9.18 -16.25 -7.20
C LEU A 105 8.43 -15.28 -8.11
N GLU A 106 7.52 -15.79 -8.96
CA GLU A 106 6.65 -14.95 -9.79
C GLU A 106 5.74 -14.06 -8.94
N ALA A 107 5.12 -14.62 -7.89
CA ALA A 107 4.33 -13.85 -6.93
C ALA A 107 5.15 -12.75 -6.25
N PHE A 108 6.39 -13.04 -5.87
CA PHE A 108 7.30 -12.06 -5.27
C PHE A 108 7.72 -10.96 -6.26
N ILE A 109 8.05 -11.33 -7.50
CA ILE A 109 8.38 -10.36 -8.56
C ILE A 109 7.17 -9.47 -8.86
N MET A 110 5.98 -10.05 -8.87
CA MET A 110 4.74 -9.33 -9.08
C MET A 110 4.47 -8.31 -7.97
N ASP A 111 4.61 -8.72 -6.71
CA ASP A 111 4.48 -7.84 -5.55
C ASP A 111 5.49 -6.69 -5.59
N LEU A 112 6.76 -7.00 -5.88
CA LEU A 112 7.80 -5.99 -6.05
C LEU A 112 7.50 -5.02 -7.20
N GLY A 113 6.97 -5.54 -8.32
CA GLY A 113 6.51 -4.73 -9.44
C GLY A 113 5.41 -3.75 -9.06
N LEU A 114 4.44 -4.19 -8.26
CA LEU A 114 3.37 -3.33 -7.73
C LEU A 114 3.92 -2.25 -6.78
N VAL A 115 4.84 -2.61 -5.87
CA VAL A 115 5.48 -1.65 -4.96
C VAL A 115 6.22 -0.56 -5.75
N VAL A 116 7.02 -0.98 -6.73
CA VAL A 116 7.76 -0.06 -7.60
C VAL A 116 6.80 0.81 -8.41
N PHE A 117 5.75 0.23 -9.00
CA PHE A 117 4.71 0.96 -9.71
C PHE A 117 4.07 2.03 -8.81
N TYR A 118 3.59 1.67 -7.62
CA TYR A 118 2.95 2.61 -6.69
C TYR A 118 3.90 3.71 -6.24
N LEU A 119 5.18 3.43 -6.05
CA LEU A 119 6.18 4.42 -5.68
C LEU A 119 6.29 5.53 -6.73
N PHE A 120 6.45 5.16 -8.01
CA PHE A 120 6.56 6.12 -9.10
C PHE A 120 5.22 6.77 -9.43
N TYR A 121 4.14 5.98 -9.47
CA TYR A 121 2.79 6.45 -9.73
C TYR A 121 2.35 7.49 -8.70
N THR A 122 2.58 7.23 -7.41
CA THR A 122 2.17 8.16 -6.35
C THR A 122 2.88 9.49 -6.46
N TYR A 123 4.19 9.46 -6.73
CA TYR A 123 4.95 10.67 -6.96
C TYR A 123 4.42 11.45 -8.18
N GLY A 124 4.25 10.76 -9.32
CA GLY A 124 3.79 11.37 -10.57
C GLY A 124 2.37 11.94 -10.48
N TYR A 125 1.44 11.20 -9.89
CA TYR A 125 0.06 11.64 -9.69
C TYR A 125 -0.01 12.86 -8.76
N ASN A 126 0.68 12.82 -7.62
CA ASN A 126 0.69 13.95 -6.67
C ASN A 126 1.26 15.20 -7.34
N TRP A 127 2.37 15.07 -8.07
CA TRP A 127 2.96 16.19 -8.82
C TRP A 127 2.01 16.75 -9.89
N ALA A 128 1.40 15.89 -10.70
CA ALA A 128 0.45 16.32 -11.73
C ALA A 128 -0.80 16.99 -11.12
N TYR A 129 -1.32 16.44 -10.03
CA TYR A 129 -2.48 16.99 -9.35
C TYR A 129 -2.19 18.35 -8.72
N ASP A 130 -1.00 18.54 -8.15
CA ASP A 130 -0.58 19.83 -7.59
C ASP A 130 -0.43 20.91 -8.68
N GLN A 131 -0.03 20.55 -9.90
CA GLN A 131 0.02 21.48 -11.04
C GLN A 131 -1.38 21.83 -11.58
N LEU A 132 -2.27 20.84 -11.65
CA LEU A 132 -3.65 21.05 -12.14
C LEU A 132 -4.53 21.77 -11.11
N PHE A 133 -4.28 21.56 -9.83
CA PHE A 133 -5.01 22.16 -8.70
C PHE A 133 -4.05 22.77 -7.69
N PRO A 134 -3.40 23.89 -8.05
CA PRO A 134 -2.47 24.57 -7.18
C PRO A 134 -3.18 25.04 -5.91
N THR A 135 -2.57 24.80 -4.76
CA THR A 135 -3.11 25.30 -3.50
C THR A 135 -2.89 26.80 -3.43
N GLN A 136 -3.96 27.57 -3.22
CA GLN A 136 -3.83 29.01 -3.02
C GLN A 136 -2.93 29.26 -1.80
N GLN A 137 -1.75 29.84 -2.05
CA GLN A 137 -0.89 30.36 -0.99
C GLN A 137 -1.64 31.52 -0.32
N PRO A 138 -1.68 31.60 1.02
CA PRO A 138 -2.10 32.83 1.67
C PRO A 138 -1.17 33.96 1.19
N LEU A 139 -1.75 35.04 0.67
CA LEU A 139 -0.99 36.24 0.30
C LEU A 139 -0.07 36.64 1.47
N PRO A 140 1.21 36.97 1.23
CA PRO A 140 2.07 37.50 2.28
C PRO A 140 1.41 38.77 2.83
N LEU A 141 1.12 38.79 4.12
CA LEU A 141 0.65 39.98 4.81
C LEU A 141 1.81 41.00 4.79
N SER A 142 1.69 42.02 3.96
CA SER A 142 2.57 43.19 3.90
C SER A 142 2.38 44.08 5.13
#